data_AF-A0A832MKH5-F1
#
_entry.id   AF-A0A832MKH5-F1
#
_cell.length_a   1.000
_cell.length_b   1.000
_cell.length_c   1.000
_cell.angle_alpha   90.00
_cell.angle_beta   90.00
_cell.angle_gamma   90.00
#
_symmetry.space_group_name_H-M   'P 1'
#
loop_
_entity.id
_entity.type
_entity.pdbx_description
1 polymer ?
#
loop_
_entity_poly.entity_id
_entity_poly.type
_entity_poly.pdbx_seq_one_letter_code
_entity_poly.pdbx_strand_id
1 'polypeptide(L)'
;GGKGVVIAVANVAPKLCSELYDAFKDGDCAKAWELQKKISHINEVLVIRHNQLAAIKEVLNIMNLPAGYPRKPTLPLNEREKAEIRKFIEKVNLN
;
A
#
# COMPACT_ATOMS: atom_id res chain seq x y z
N GLY A 1 12.73 21.32 4.89
CA GLY A 1 11.89 20.10 4.92
C GLY A 1 12.26 19.17 3.78
N GLY A 2 11.73 17.94 3.77
CA GLY A 2 11.94 16.96 2.70
C GLY A 2 11.30 17.37 1.36
N LYS A 3 11.85 16.87 0.25
CA LYS A 3 11.40 17.20 -1.11
C LYS A 3 10.53 16.12 -1.77
N GLY A 4 10.32 14.98 -1.11
CA GLY A 4 9.56 13.85 -1.64
C GLY A 4 9.86 12.55 -0.89
N VAL A 5 9.39 11.43 -1.42
CA VAL A 5 9.55 10.09 -0.83
C VAL A 5 9.58 9.01 -1.92
N VAL A 6 10.31 7.92 -1.66
CA VAL A 6 10.16 6.65 -2.37
C VAL A 6 9.44 5.70 -1.41
N ILE A 7 8.19 5.33 -1.72
CA ILE A 7 7.33 4.59 -0.80
C ILE A 7 6.69 3.38 -1.50
N ALA A 8 6.73 2.22 -0.84
CA ALA A 8 6.19 0.97 -1.38
C ALA A 8 4.67 1.03 -1.57
N VAL A 9 3.96 1.68 -0.66
CA VAL A 9 2.48 1.84 -0.68
C VAL A 9 2.00 2.51 -1.97
N ALA A 10 2.80 3.39 -2.58
CA ALA A 10 2.42 4.06 -3.82
C ALA A 10 2.23 3.09 -5.01
N ASN A 11 2.75 1.86 -4.95
CA ASN A 11 2.46 0.85 -5.97
C ASN A 11 0.97 0.48 -6.01
N VAL A 12 0.30 0.46 -4.87
CA VAL A 12 -1.10 0.01 -4.74
C VAL A 12 -2.06 1.18 -4.51
N ALA A 13 -1.57 2.29 -3.97
CA ALA A 13 -2.37 3.47 -3.67
C ALA A 13 -1.67 4.79 -4.08
N PRO A 14 -1.30 4.94 -5.37
CA PRO A 14 -0.52 6.10 -5.83
C PRO A 14 -1.24 7.43 -5.57
N LYS A 15 -2.57 7.48 -5.80
CA LYS A 15 -3.38 8.69 -5.62
C LYS A 15 -3.44 9.15 -4.17
N LEU A 16 -3.56 8.22 -3.22
CA LEU A 16 -3.52 8.57 -1.79
C LEU A 16 -2.16 9.21 -1.43
N CYS A 17 -1.05 8.64 -1.93
CA CYS A 17 0.28 9.16 -1.66
C CYS A 17 0.51 10.55 -2.29
N SER A 18 0.04 10.79 -3.53
CA SER A 18 0.15 12.12 -4.14
C SER A 18 -0.72 13.14 -3.43
N GLU A 19 -1.97 12.80 -3.09
CA GLU A 19 -2.87 13.70 -2.37
C GLU A 19 -2.35 14.09 -0.99
N LEU A 20 -1.66 13.17 -0.29
CA LEU A 20 -1.00 13.48 0.98
C LEU A 20 0.08 14.55 0.80
N TYR A 21 0.93 14.38 -0.22
CA TYR A 21 2.01 15.32 -0.50
C TYR A 21 1.45 16.70 -0.85
N ASP A 22 0.44 16.75 -1.72
CA ASP A 22 -0.20 17.99 -2.14
C ASP A 22 -0.87 18.69 -0.95
N ALA A 23 -1.66 17.97 -0.14
CA ALA A 23 -2.31 18.53 1.05
C ALA A 23 -1.29 19.13 2.03
N PHE A 24 -0.16 18.44 2.25
CA PHE A 24 0.91 18.97 3.09
C PHE A 24 1.58 20.21 2.48
N LYS A 25 1.80 20.22 1.15
CA LYS A 25 2.39 21.37 0.43
C LYS A 25 1.49 22.60 0.46
N ASP A 26 0.18 22.40 0.41
CA ASP A 26 -0.82 23.46 0.46
C ASP A 26 -1.10 23.95 1.89
N GLY A 27 -0.48 23.34 2.90
CA GLY A 27 -0.66 23.70 4.31
C GLY A 27 -1.92 23.14 4.97
N ASP A 28 -2.67 22.28 4.28
CA ASP A 28 -3.83 21.58 4.84
C ASP A 28 -3.38 20.38 5.70
N CYS A 29 -2.86 20.70 6.89
CA CYS A 29 -2.37 19.72 7.84
C CYS A 29 -3.45 18.74 8.32
N ALA A 30 -4.72 19.16 8.36
CA ALA A 30 -5.82 18.31 8.80
C ALA A 30 -6.09 17.20 7.76
N LYS A 31 -6.21 17.57 6.48
CA LYS A 31 -6.33 16.59 5.39
C LYS A 31 -5.09 15.71 5.28
N ALA A 32 -3.90 16.29 5.36
CA ALA A 32 -2.65 15.53 5.33
C ALA A 32 -2.60 14.48 6.46
N TRP A 33 -3.03 14.83 7.67
CA TRP A 33 -3.10 13.89 8.79
C TRP A 33 -4.03 12.71 8.53
N GLU A 34 -5.24 12.96 8.01
CA GLU A 34 -6.20 11.89 7.69
C GLU A 34 -5.66 10.95 6.61
N LEU A 35 -5.05 11.50 5.56
CA LEU A 35 -4.41 10.71 4.50
C LEU A 35 -3.22 9.91 5.04
N GLN A 36 -2.37 10.52 5.87
CA GLN A 36 -1.23 9.86 6.49
C GLN A 36 -1.67 8.66 7.34
N LYS A 37 -2.75 8.77 8.14
CA LYS A 37 -3.27 7.64 8.94
C LYS A 37 -3.65 6.45 8.05
N LYS A 38 -4.35 6.71 6.93
CA LYS A 38 -4.72 5.66 5.98
C LYS A 38 -3.49 4.99 5.36
N ILE A 39 -2.53 5.81 4.89
CA ILE A 39 -1.29 5.31 4.29
C ILE A 39 -0.46 4.52 5.31
N SER A 40 -0.36 4.99 6.55
CA SER A 40 0.33 4.28 7.62
C SER A 40 -0.30 2.93 7.91
N HIS A 41 -1.62 2.81 7.90
CA HIS A 41 -2.31 1.53 8.09
C HIS A 41 -2.05 0.56 6.93
N ILE A 42 -2.06 1.05 5.68
CA ILE A 42 -1.69 0.25 4.51
C ILE A 42 -0.22 -0.20 4.60
N ASN A 43 0.68 0.68 5.02
CA ASN A 43 2.09 0.35 5.21
C ASN A 43 2.28 -0.70 6.30
N GLU A 44 1.62 -0.56 7.45
CA GLU A 44 1.67 -1.53 8.54
C GLU A 44 1.28 -2.94 8.07
N VAL A 45 0.17 -3.07 7.35
CA VAL A 45 -0.31 -4.37 6.88
C VAL A 45 0.59 -4.92 5.78
N LEU A 46 0.78 -4.18 4.68
CA LEU A 46 1.43 -4.72 3.48
C LEU A 46 2.96 -4.79 3.58
N VAL A 47 3.59 -3.88 4.33
CA VAL A 47 5.04 -3.71 4.34
C VAL A 47 5.68 -4.26 5.62
N ILE A 48 5.03 -4.07 6.77
CA ILE A 48 5.60 -4.47 8.07
C ILE A 48 5.18 -5.89 8.45
N ARG A 49 3.88 -6.22 8.34
CA ARG A 49 3.33 -7.50 8.82
C ARG A 49 3.52 -8.66 7.85
N HIS A 50 3.65 -8.37 6.56
CA HIS A 50 3.87 -9.37 5.51
C HIS A 50 5.19 -9.12 4.79
N ASN A 51 5.64 -10.10 4.00
CA ASN A 51 6.73 -9.86 3.07
C ASN A 51 6.30 -8.80 2.04
N GLN A 52 6.91 -7.60 2.11
CA GLN A 52 6.55 -6.45 1.28
C GLN A 52 6.41 -6.79 -0.21
N LEU A 53 7.38 -7.50 -0.80
CA LEU A 53 7.36 -7.79 -2.23
C LEU A 53 6.19 -8.72 -2.59
N ALA A 54 5.98 -9.77 -1.80
CA ALA A 54 4.90 -10.72 -2.04
C ALA A 54 3.52 -10.08 -1.83
N ALA A 55 3.36 -9.27 -0.78
CA ALA A 55 2.12 -8.58 -0.46
C ALA A 55 1.74 -7.53 -1.52
N ILE A 56 2.68 -6.67 -1.93
CA ILE A 56 2.42 -5.66 -2.96
C ILE A 56 2.02 -6.33 -4.29
N LYS A 57 2.72 -7.39 -4.69
CA LYS A 57 2.36 -8.15 -5.91
C LYS A 57 0.99 -8.80 -5.80
N GLU A 58 0.67 -9.39 -4.64
CA GLU A 58 -0.64 -10.01 -4.41
C GLU A 58 -1.78 -8.98 -4.51
N VAL A 59 -1.61 -7.80 -3.89
CA VAL A 59 -2.59 -6.71 -3.99
C VAL A 59 -2.80 -6.28 -5.44
N LEU A 60 -1.71 -6.08 -6.18
CA LEU A 60 -1.79 -5.73 -7.61
C LEU A 60 -2.51 -6.81 -8.42
N ASN A 61 -2.24 -8.09 -8.17
CA ASN A 61 -2.95 -9.19 -8.83
C ASN A 61 -4.45 -9.20 -8.47
N ILE A 62 -4.82 -8.91 -7.22
CA ILE A 62 -6.23 -8.76 -6.79
C ILE A 62 -6.93 -7.61 -7.51
N MET A 63 -6.21 -6.51 -7.76
CA MET A 63 -6.66 -5.36 -8.57
C MET A 63 -6.65 -5.65 -10.09
N ASN A 64 -6.44 -6.90 -10.50
CA ASN A 64 -6.33 -7.33 -11.90
C ASN A 64 -5.18 -6.65 -12.68
N LEU A 65 -4.11 -6.24 -11.98
CA LEU A 65 -2.90 -5.70 -12.59
C LEU A 65 -1.82 -6.78 -12.74
N PRO A 66 -1.03 -6.78 -13.83
CA PRO A 66 -0.09 -7.85 -14.13
C PRO A 66 1.20 -7.75 -13.28
N ALA A 67 1.17 -8.21 -12.03
CA ALA A 67 2.33 -8.19 -11.13
C ALA A 67 3.08 -9.54 -11.04
N GLY A 68 2.40 -10.63 -11.40
CA GLY A 68 2.92 -11.99 -11.33
C GLY A 68 3.30 -12.38 -9.90
N TYR A 69 4.27 -13.29 -9.76
CA TYR A 69 4.69 -13.80 -8.45
C TYR A 69 6.12 -13.35 -8.10
N PRO A 70 6.49 -13.35 -6.81
CA PRO A 70 7.88 -13.21 -6.40
C PRO A 70 8.75 -14.32 -6.99
N ARG A 71 9.98 -13.97 -7.40
CA ARG A 71 11.01 -14.96 -7.76
C ARG A 71 11.74 -15.41 -6.50
N LYS A 72 12.23 -16.65 -6.50
CA LYS A 72 13.07 -17.18 -5.43
C LYS A 72 14.27 -16.25 -5.16
N PRO A 73 14.71 -16.08 -3.90
CA PRO A 73 14.34 -16.88 -2.72
C PRO A 73 13.03 -16.46 -2.04
N THR A 74 12.43 -15.32 -2.41
CA THR A 74 11.15 -14.89 -1.86
C THR A 74 10.02 -15.80 -2.34
N LEU A 75 9.23 -16.29 -1.39
CA LEU A 75 8.06 -17.12 -1.68
C LEU A 75 6.80 -16.27 -1.84
N PRO A 76 5.80 -16.75 -2.60
CA PRO A 76 4.46 -16.19 -2.56
C PRO A 76 3.87 -16.28 -1.14
N LEU A 77 2.87 -15.45 -0.88
CA LEU A 77 2.08 -15.56 0.34
C LEU A 77 1.32 -16.89 0.39
N ASN A 78 1.13 -17.41 1.59
CA ASN A 78 0.28 -18.57 1.80
C ASN A 78 -1.21 -18.20 1.73
N GLU A 79 -2.09 -19.20 1.64
CA GLU A 79 -3.54 -18.97 1.46
C GLU A 79 -4.18 -18.18 2.60
N ARG A 80 -3.69 -18.32 3.83
CA ARG A 80 -4.17 -17.53 4.98
C ARG A 80 -3.81 -16.06 4.81
N GLU A 81 -2.55 -15.76 4.46
CA GLU A 81 -2.08 -14.40 4.23
C GLU A 81 -2.80 -13.73 3.06
N LYS A 82 -3.02 -14.45 1.96
CA LYS A 82 -3.81 -13.95 0.83
C LYS A 82 -5.24 -13.60 1.23
N ALA A 83 -5.89 -14.44 2.03
CA ALA A 83 -7.23 -14.18 2.55
C ALA A 83 -7.27 -12.95 3.48
N GLU A 84 -6.25 -12.76 4.32
CA GLU A 84 -6.08 -11.58 5.16
C GLU A 84 -5.93 -10.30 4.31
N ILE A 85 -5.08 -10.34 3.26
CA ILE A 85 -4.90 -9.22 2.33
C ILE A 85 -6.18 -8.89 1.57
N ARG A 86 -6.92 -9.89 1.06
CA ARG A 86 -8.19 -9.66 0.34
C ARG A 86 -9.19 -8.89 1.20
N LYS A 87 -9.40 -9.35 2.45
CA LYS A 87 -10.29 -8.67 3.41
C LYS A 87 -9.79 -7.26 3.74
N PHE A 88 -8.48 -7.08 3.83
CA PHE A 88 -7.89 -5.78 4.09
C PHE A 88 -8.16 -4.79 2.96
N ILE A 89 -7.91 -5.19 1.71
CA ILE A 89 -8.14 -4.38 0.51
C ILE A 89 -9.60 -3.90 0.42
N GLU A 90 -10.55 -4.81 0.64
CA GLU A 90 -11.99 -4.50 0.67
C GLU A 90 -12.30 -3.47 1.75
N LYS A 91 -11.74 -3.62 2.95
CA LYS A 91 -11.96 -2.69 4.07
C LYS A 91 -11.43 -1.28 3.81
N VAL A 92 -10.32 -1.15 3.08
CA VAL A 92 -9.70 0.14 2.78
C VAL A 92 -10.12 0.73 1.42
N ASN A 93 -11.09 0.11 0.74
CA ASN A 93 -11.61 0.51 -0.56
C ASN A 93 -10.52 0.68 -1.64
N LEU A 94 -9.55 -0.24 -1.68
CA LEU A 94 -8.55 -0.31 -2.75
C LEU A 94 -9.03 -1.26 -3.85
N ASN A 95 -10.08 -0.90 -4.58
CA ASN A 95 -10.61 -1.70 -5.70
C ASN A 95 -10.37 -1.01 -7.04
#